data_AF-A0A418B2A5-F1
#
_entry.id   AF-A0A418B2A5-F1
#
_cell.length_a   1.000
_cell.length_b   1.000
_cell.length_c   1.000
_cell.angle_alpha   90.00
_cell.angle_beta   90.00
_cell.angle_gamma   90.00
#
_symmetry.space_group_name_H-M   'P 1'
#
loop_
_entity.id
_entity.type
_entity.pdbx_description
1 polymer ?
#
loop_
_entity_poly.entity_id
_entity_poly.type
_entity_poly.pdbx_seq_one_letter_code
_entity_poly.pdbx_strand_id
1 'polypeptide(L)'
;MDASDGASKAAATLADLPPLNDAPAADRTKLFRQKLRLCCVVMDFSEPRKQVREKDVKRQALLELVQFLSDGKVTWSSQVVEDLMVCVEANIIRPLGGKSRTSGAKEGGRIEGVEEDEPVLEESWPHLQLIYELLYRFVLSKEVDTKSAKEYFSKRFMLQLLNLFDSEDPRERDYLKVGRGSSASPKHRCRTVQSLTFNVLKLLMEMDSQLFDQCSAQLDEREGKQQHTFEERRRKWRQLEAAASVQ
;
A
#
# COMPACT_ATOMS: atom_id res chain seq x y z
N MET A 1 18.20 14.93 13.09
CA MET A 1 16.88 15.52 13.36
C MET A 1 15.92 14.36 13.46
N ASP A 2 15.29 14.21 14.62
CA ASP A 2 14.55 13.02 15.02
C ASP A 2 13.26 12.87 14.20
N ALA A 3 12.93 11.66 13.72
CA ALA A 3 11.74 11.44 12.89
C ALA A 3 10.44 11.81 13.64
N SER A 4 10.47 11.72 14.98
CA SER A 4 9.39 12.16 15.86
C SER A 4 9.14 13.67 15.81
N ASP A 5 10.16 14.50 15.60
CA ASP A 5 10.03 15.96 15.57
C ASP A 5 9.34 16.43 14.28
N GLY A 6 9.61 15.73 13.17
CA GLY A 6 8.95 15.97 11.89
C GLY A 6 7.46 15.66 11.91
N ALA A 7 7.06 14.56 12.56
CA ALA A 7 5.67 14.13 12.72
C ALA A 7 4.84 15.13 13.53
N SER A 8 5.35 15.55 14.70
CA SER A 8 4.67 16.54 15.54
C SER A 8 4.53 17.89 14.85
N LYS A 9 5.57 18.35 14.14
CA LYS A 9 5.50 19.62 13.40
C LYS A 9 4.49 19.57 12.25
N ALA A 10 4.45 18.49 11.49
CA ALA A 10 3.50 18.32 10.39
C ALA A 10 2.06 18.29 10.89
N ALA A 11 1.80 17.56 11.98
CA ALA A 11 0.48 17.49 12.61
C ALA A 11 0.04 18.84 13.19
N ALA A 12 0.94 19.58 13.85
CA ALA A 12 0.63 20.94 14.32
C ALA A 12 0.23 21.85 13.15
N THR A 13 1.02 21.83 12.07
CA THR A 13 0.72 22.62 10.87
C THR A 13 -0.62 22.20 10.24
N LEU A 14 -0.95 20.91 10.20
CA LEU A 14 -2.24 20.42 9.70
C LEU A 14 -3.42 20.91 10.54
N ALA A 15 -3.27 20.93 11.87
CA ALA A 15 -4.32 21.37 12.79
C ALA A 15 -4.62 22.87 12.66
N ASP A 16 -3.63 23.67 12.26
CA ASP A 16 -3.79 25.12 12.05
C ASP A 16 -4.40 25.48 10.68
N LEU A 17 -4.48 24.52 9.76
CA LEU A 17 -5.08 24.74 8.44
C LEU A 17 -6.60 24.67 8.48
N PRO A 18 -7.31 25.55 7.75
CA PRO A 18 -8.76 25.49 7.68
C PRO A 18 -9.23 24.21 6.96
N PRO A 19 -10.49 23.80 7.17
CA PRO A 19 -11.13 22.79 6.33
C PRO A 19 -11.24 23.24 4.86
N LEU A 20 -11.11 22.30 3.92
CA LEU A 20 -11.11 22.52 2.48
C LEU A 20 -12.42 23.13 1.98
N ASN A 21 -13.55 22.71 2.56
CA ASN A 21 -14.85 23.25 2.18
C ASN A 21 -15.06 24.68 2.69
N ASP A 22 -14.37 25.07 3.76
CA ASP A 22 -14.49 26.41 4.36
C ASP A 22 -13.56 27.42 3.65
N ALA A 23 -12.54 26.94 2.94
CA ALA A 23 -11.67 27.79 2.13
C ALA A 23 -12.39 28.32 0.87
N PRO A 24 -12.06 29.56 0.42
CA PRO A 24 -12.54 30.10 -0.86
C PRO A 24 -12.20 29.18 -2.03
N ALA A 25 -13.09 29.05 -3.01
CA ALA A 25 -12.92 28.13 -4.14
C ALA A 25 -11.57 28.29 -4.87
N ALA A 26 -11.07 29.53 -4.99
CA ALA A 26 -9.79 29.84 -5.60
C ALA A 26 -8.57 29.26 -4.84
N ASP A 27 -8.69 29.09 -3.52
CA ASP A 27 -7.60 28.64 -2.66
C ASP A 27 -7.66 27.13 -2.36
N ARG A 28 -8.79 26.47 -2.64
CA ARG A 28 -9.01 25.04 -2.31
C ARG A 28 -7.96 24.14 -2.93
N THR A 29 -7.58 24.35 -4.19
CA THR A 29 -6.53 23.55 -4.85
C THR A 29 -5.18 23.72 -4.18
N LYS A 30 -4.82 24.94 -3.76
CA LYS A 30 -3.56 25.21 -3.04
C LYS A 30 -3.56 24.55 -1.67
N LEU A 31 -4.67 24.65 -0.94
CA LEU A 31 -4.85 24.03 0.37
C LEU A 31 -4.82 22.50 0.29
N PHE A 32 -5.45 21.93 -0.74
CA PHE A 32 -5.46 20.49 -1.00
C PHE A 32 -4.03 19.96 -1.15
N ARG A 33 -3.23 20.63 -2.00
CA ARG A 33 -1.81 20.31 -2.19
C ARG A 33 -0.98 20.45 -0.91
N GLN A 34 -1.23 21.50 -0.13
CA GLN A 34 -0.54 21.70 1.14
C GLN A 34 -0.83 20.56 2.12
N LYS A 35 -2.10 20.14 2.25
CA LYS A 35 -2.49 19.00 3.09
C LYS A 35 -1.87 17.68 2.58
N LEU A 36 -1.81 17.45 1.26
CA LEU A 36 -1.11 16.28 0.69
C LEU A 36 0.36 16.22 1.11
N ARG A 37 1.10 17.32 0.97
CA ARG A 37 2.52 17.39 1.33
C ARG A 37 2.78 17.13 2.81
N LEU A 38 1.89 17.62 3.68
CA LEU A 38 1.98 17.36 5.11
C LEU A 38 1.65 15.89 5.45
N CYS A 39 0.77 15.26 4.68
CA CYS A 39 0.44 13.83 4.82
C CYS A 39 1.55 12.88 4.31
N CYS A 40 2.59 13.39 3.65
CA CYS A 40 3.78 12.60 3.30
C CYS A 40 4.57 12.13 4.53
N VAL A 41 4.44 12.82 5.68
CA VAL A 41 5.12 12.41 6.92
C VAL A 41 4.43 11.16 7.47
N VAL A 42 5.10 10.01 7.38
CA VAL A 42 4.59 8.73 7.88
C VAL A 42 4.60 8.73 9.41
N MET A 43 3.48 8.34 10.00
CA MET A 43 3.35 8.26 11.46
C MET A 43 3.77 6.86 11.92
N ASP A 44 4.48 6.78 13.03
CA ASP A 44 4.90 5.50 13.61
C ASP A 44 3.76 4.89 14.45
N PHE A 45 3.27 3.72 14.01
CA PHE A 45 2.21 2.97 14.69
C PHE A 45 2.71 1.83 15.58
N SER A 46 4.02 1.57 15.61
CA SER A 46 4.63 0.54 16.48
C SER A 46 4.37 0.79 17.97
N GLU A 47 4.14 2.06 18.34
CA GLU A 47 3.69 2.47 19.66
C GLU A 47 2.31 3.17 19.58
N PRO A 48 1.19 2.43 19.68
CA PRO A 48 -0.16 2.97 19.45
C PRO A 48 -0.54 4.12 20.39
N ARG A 49 0.04 4.16 21.60
CA ARG A 49 -0.26 5.17 22.63
C ARG A 49 0.56 6.45 22.49
N LYS A 50 1.57 6.48 21.62
CA LYS A 50 2.34 7.69 21.32
C LYS A 50 1.72 8.43 20.15
N GLN A 51 1.82 9.76 20.20
CA GLN A 51 1.40 10.67 19.13
C GLN A 51 -0.06 10.45 18.69
N VAL A 52 -0.95 10.12 19.63
CA VAL A 52 -2.36 9.78 19.35
C VAL A 52 -3.08 10.97 18.70
N ARG A 53 -2.82 12.18 19.19
CA ARG A 53 -3.43 13.41 18.65
C ARG A 53 -2.94 13.67 17.24
N GLU A 54 -1.63 13.54 17.00
CA GLU A 54 -1.01 13.78 15.71
C GLU A 54 -1.48 12.75 14.66
N LYS A 55 -1.62 11.49 15.08
CA LYS A 55 -2.21 10.43 14.25
C LYS A 55 -3.65 10.75 13.88
N ASP A 56 -4.45 11.23 14.82
CA ASP A 56 -5.84 11.63 14.55
C ASP A 56 -5.91 12.85 13.61
N VAL A 57 -5.08 13.87 13.82
CA VAL A 57 -5.01 15.05 12.94
C VAL A 57 -4.68 14.65 11.50
N LYS A 58 -3.65 13.80 11.28
CA LYS A 58 -3.34 13.30 9.94
C LYS A 58 -4.50 12.49 9.36
N ARG A 59 -5.16 11.66 10.16
CA ARG A 59 -6.33 10.88 9.72
C ARG A 59 -7.47 11.79 9.25
N GLN A 60 -7.79 12.84 9.99
CA GLN A 60 -8.84 13.79 9.60
C GLN A 60 -8.49 14.53 8.32
N ALA A 61 -7.24 14.97 8.17
CA ALA A 61 -6.77 15.59 6.93
C ALA A 61 -6.91 14.64 5.73
N LEU A 62 -6.55 13.36 5.88
CA LEU A 62 -6.71 12.35 4.83
C LEU A 62 -8.17 12.09 4.46
N LEU A 63 -9.09 12.03 5.44
CA LEU A 63 -10.53 11.92 5.20
C LEU A 63 -11.07 13.09 4.37
N GLU A 64 -10.62 14.30 4.70
CA GLU A 64 -10.98 15.52 3.99
C GLU A 64 -10.49 15.52 2.54
N LEU A 65 -9.25 15.08 2.30
CA LEU A 65 -8.67 14.91 0.97
C LEU A 65 -9.46 13.88 0.13
N VAL A 66 -9.80 12.75 0.75
CA VAL A 66 -10.64 11.69 0.16
C VAL A 66 -12.01 12.25 -0.23
N GLN A 67 -12.66 13.00 0.65
CA GLN A 67 -13.96 13.60 0.37
C GLN A 67 -13.87 14.62 -0.77
N PHE A 68 -12.82 15.46 -0.78
CA PHE A 68 -12.64 16.47 -1.81
C PHE A 68 -12.46 15.86 -3.21
N LEU A 69 -11.77 14.72 -3.32
CA LEU A 69 -11.70 13.92 -4.55
C LEU A 69 -13.05 13.29 -4.91
N SER A 70 -13.76 12.74 -3.92
CA SER A 70 -15.07 12.09 -4.12
C SER A 70 -16.11 13.04 -4.70
N ASP A 71 -16.08 14.30 -4.25
CA ASP A 71 -17.02 15.34 -4.68
C ASP A 71 -16.71 15.86 -6.10
N GLY A 72 -15.62 15.41 -6.74
CA GLY A 72 -15.20 15.91 -8.05
C GLY A 72 -14.77 17.37 -8.03
N LYS A 73 -14.36 17.90 -6.87
CA LYS A 73 -13.96 19.31 -6.69
C LYS A 73 -12.50 19.57 -7.06
N VAL A 74 -11.73 18.53 -7.36
CA VAL A 74 -10.31 18.63 -7.70
C VAL A 74 -10.13 19.06 -9.14
N THR A 75 -9.33 20.10 -9.36
CA THR A 75 -8.80 20.43 -10.68
C THR A 75 -7.46 19.73 -10.89
N TRP A 76 -7.41 18.78 -11.83
CA TRP A 76 -6.22 17.98 -12.11
C TRP A 76 -5.16 18.77 -12.89
N SER A 77 -4.21 19.35 -12.17
CA SER A 77 -2.99 19.93 -12.75
C SER A 77 -1.79 19.02 -12.46
N SER A 78 -0.72 19.15 -13.25
CA SER A 78 0.52 18.36 -13.05
C SER A 78 1.05 18.44 -11.61
N GLN A 79 1.00 19.64 -11.04
CA GLN A 79 1.38 19.91 -9.65
C GLN A 79 0.52 19.19 -8.60
N VAL A 80 -0.77 18.99 -8.87
CA VAL A 80 -1.68 18.25 -7.96
C VAL A 80 -1.38 16.77 -8.04
N VAL A 81 -1.18 16.24 -9.24
CA VAL A 81 -0.86 14.82 -9.45
C VAL A 81 0.50 14.48 -8.83
N GLU A 82 1.50 15.34 -9.00
CA GLU A 82 2.82 15.18 -8.38
C GLU A 82 2.73 15.09 -6.84
N ASP A 83 2.09 16.06 -6.19
CA ASP A 83 1.95 16.04 -4.72
C ASP A 83 1.12 14.82 -4.25
N LEU A 84 0.11 14.41 -5.03
CA LEU A 84 -0.69 13.23 -4.72
C LEU A 84 0.15 11.96 -4.79
N MET A 85 0.88 11.76 -5.88
CA MET A 85 1.70 10.56 -6.08
C MET A 85 2.84 10.50 -5.07
N VAL A 86 3.49 11.62 -4.74
CA VAL A 86 4.49 11.67 -3.67
C VAL A 86 3.89 11.28 -2.32
N CYS A 87 2.69 11.76 -1.99
CA CYS A 87 1.99 11.38 -0.76
C CYS A 87 1.64 9.88 -0.73
N VAL A 88 1.14 9.35 -1.85
CA VAL A 88 0.83 7.92 -1.99
C VAL A 88 2.11 7.10 -1.81
N GLU A 89 3.17 7.39 -2.56
CA GLU A 89 4.45 6.69 -2.51
C GLU A 89 5.06 6.68 -1.12
N ALA A 90 5.11 7.85 -0.46
CA ALA A 90 5.68 7.97 0.87
C ALA A 90 4.98 7.07 1.91
N ASN A 91 3.68 6.80 1.74
CA ASN A 91 2.91 6.02 2.70
C ASN A 91 2.81 4.53 2.31
N ILE A 92 2.59 4.17 1.03
CA ILE A 92 2.35 2.77 0.64
C ILE A 92 3.65 1.99 0.43
N ILE A 93 4.72 2.63 -0.05
CA ILE A 93 5.96 1.95 -0.39
C ILE A 93 6.74 1.70 0.90
N ARG A 94 6.64 0.46 1.39
CA ARG A 94 7.31 0.01 2.60
C ARG A 94 7.78 -1.43 2.45
N PRO A 95 8.81 -1.86 3.19
CA PRO A 95 9.11 -3.26 3.32
C PRO A 95 7.88 -3.98 3.91
N LEU A 96 7.30 -4.91 3.16
CA LEU A 96 6.32 -5.83 3.73
C LEU A 96 7.01 -6.63 4.82
N GLY A 97 6.32 -6.83 5.96
CA GLY A 97 6.86 -7.39 7.20
C GLY A 97 7.71 -8.64 7.00
N GLY A 98 9.00 -8.43 6.72
CA GLY A 98 9.99 -9.48 6.54
C GLY A 98 10.54 -9.92 7.88
N LYS A 99 9.68 -10.38 8.79
CA LYS A 99 10.16 -11.36 9.77
C LYS A 99 10.25 -12.69 9.02
N SER A 100 11.38 -12.88 8.35
CA SER A 100 11.98 -14.20 8.25
C SER A 100 11.72 -14.91 9.58
N ARG A 101 11.00 -16.03 9.57
CA ARG A 101 10.70 -16.88 10.74
C ARG A 101 11.97 -17.54 11.29
N THR A 102 13.01 -16.75 11.54
CA THR A 102 14.29 -17.14 12.12
C THR A 102 14.40 -16.51 13.50
N SER A 103 13.68 -17.07 14.47
CA SER A 103 14.04 -17.14 15.91
C SER A 103 12.82 -17.60 16.71
N GLY A 104 12.54 -18.89 16.60
CA GLY A 104 11.55 -19.58 17.41
C GLY A 104 11.91 -21.05 17.57
N ALA A 105 13.20 -21.37 17.67
CA ALA A 105 13.62 -22.62 18.28
C ALA A 105 13.24 -22.55 19.77
N LYS A 106 11.97 -22.80 20.07
CA LYS A 106 11.59 -23.31 21.38
C LYS A 106 11.78 -24.81 21.31
N GLU A 107 12.93 -25.21 21.82
CA GLU A 107 13.20 -26.54 22.35
C GLU A 107 12.07 -26.94 23.31
N GLY A 108 11.51 -28.14 23.13
CA GLY A 108 10.47 -28.70 24.00
C GLY A 108 9.18 -29.02 23.24
N GLY A 109 9.05 -30.27 22.81
CA GLY A 109 7.98 -30.72 21.94
C GLY A 109 6.59 -30.79 22.56
N ARG A 110 5.59 -30.57 21.70
CA ARG A 110 4.35 -31.35 21.60
C ARG A 110 3.71 -30.96 20.26
N ILE A 111 3.12 -31.92 19.57
CA ILE A 111 2.31 -31.66 18.37
C ILE A 111 1.10 -30.84 18.83
N GLU A 112 1.10 -29.54 18.57
CA GLU A 112 -0.06 -28.65 18.70
C GLU A 112 -0.44 -28.16 17.30
N GLY A 113 -1.74 -27.93 17.11
CA GLY A 113 -2.44 -28.00 15.83
C GLY A 113 -1.92 -27.11 14.71
N VAL A 114 -2.51 -27.32 13.53
CA VAL A 114 -2.55 -26.36 12.44
C VAL A 114 -3.17 -25.07 12.98
N GLU A 115 -2.41 -24.24 13.68
CA GLU A 115 -2.73 -22.83 13.81
C GLU A 115 -2.56 -22.27 12.40
N GLU A 116 -3.67 -22.08 11.70
CA GLU A 116 -3.73 -21.21 10.55
C GLU A 116 -3.07 -19.89 10.98
N ASP A 117 -1.84 -19.65 10.54
CA ASP A 117 -1.05 -18.47 10.96
C ASP A 117 -1.92 -17.22 10.85
N GLU A 118 -2.22 -16.62 12.01
CA GLU A 118 -3.02 -15.40 12.09
C GLU A 118 -2.36 -14.32 11.21
N PRO A 119 -3.08 -13.76 10.22
CA PRO A 119 -2.48 -12.85 9.28
C PRO A 119 -1.95 -11.61 10.00
N VAL A 120 -0.69 -11.25 9.72
CA VAL A 120 -0.11 -10.03 10.28
C VAL A 120 -0.90 -8.83 9.74
N LEU A 121 -1.57 -8.14 10.64
CA LEU A 121 -2.31 -6.92 10.34
C LEU A 121 -1.38 -5.73 10.34
N GLU A 122 -1.51 -4.88 9.32
CA GLU A 122 -0.78 -3.63 9.25
C GLU A 122 -1.30 -2.64 10.31
N GLU A 123 -0.38 -2.15 11.13
CA GLU A 123 -0.67 -1.26 12.26
C GLU A 123 -1.03 0.16 11.79
N SER A 124 -0.43 0.59 10.67
CA SER A 124 -0.67 1.91 10.07
C SER A 124 -1.96 1.99 9.25
N TRP A 125 -2.79 0.93 9.30
CA TRP A 125 -4.02 0.80 8.54
C TRP A 125 -4.98 2.00 8.60
N PRO A 126 -5.20 2.66 9.75
CA PRO A 126 -6.09 3.83 9.82
C PRO A 126 -5.69 4.98 8.89
N HIS A 127 -4.41 5.08 8.52
CA HIS A 127 -3.92 6.02 7.50
C HIS A 127 -3.84 5.37 6.13
N LEU A 128 -3.31 4.15 6.05
CA LEU A 128 -3.10 3.46 4.76
C LEU A 128 -4.39 3.21 3.99
N GLN A 129 -5.48 2.86 4.68
CA GLN A 129 -6.78 2.71 4.04
C GLN A 129 -7.17 3.97 3.23
N LEU A 130 -6.95 5.16 3.81
CA LEU A 130 -7.28 6.43 3.17
C LEU A 130 -6.32 6.73 2.02
N ILE A 131 -5.04 6.35 2.13
CA ILE A 131 -4.07 6.49 1.04
C ILE A 131 -4.43 5.61 -0.15
N TYR A 132 -4.82 4.34 0.07
CA TYR A 132 -5.31 3.47 -0.99
C TYR A 132 -6.57 4.03 -1.65
N GLU A 133 -7.46 4.60 -0.84
CA GLU A 133 -8.66 5.24 -1.33
C GLU A 133 -8.36 6.47 -2.21
N LEU A 134 -7.38 7.30 -1.83
CA LEU A 134 -6.91 8.43 -2.66
C LEU A 134 -6.39 7.93 -4.01
N LEU A 135 -5.52 6.91 -4.00
CA LEU A 135 -4.97 6.31 -5.22
C LEU A 135 -6.06 5.70 -6.09
N TYR A 136 -7.02 5.00 -5.49
CA TYR A 136 -8.17 4.42 -6.19
C TYR A 136 -9.02 5.45 -6.89
N ARG A 137 -9.37 6.56 -6.20
CA ARG A 137 -10.15 7.63 -6.82
C ARG A 137 -9.40 8.35 -7.93
N PHE A 138 -8.09 8.55 -7.78
CA PHE A 138 -7.27 9.13 -8.84
C PHE A 138 -7.27 8.24 -10.09
N VAL A 139 -6.99 6.95 -9.93
CA VAL A 139 -6.97 5.97 -11.02
C VAL A 139 -8.32 5.84 -11.72
N LEU A 140 -9.42 6.02 -11.00
CA LEU A 140 -10.78 5.99 -11.55
C LEU A 140 -11.28 7.34 -12.08
N SER A 141 -10.53 8.43 -11.88
CA SER A 141 -10.94 9.75 -12.32
C SER A 141 -10.97 9.81 -13.85
N LYS A 142 -12.14 10.10 -14.42
CA LYS A 142 -12.32 10.26 -15.86
C LYS A 142 -11.61 11.50 -16.42
N GLU A 143 -11.21 12.42 -15.55
CA GLU A 143 -10.49 13.64 -15.91
C GLU A 143 -8.98 13.41 -16.07
N VAL A 144 -8.47 12.25 -15.64
CA VAL A 144 -7.07 11.87 -15.79
C VAL A 144 -6.92 11.12 -17.11
N ASP A 145 -6.35 11.80 -18.10
CA ASP A 145 -6.02 11.19 -19.38
C ASP A 145 -4.92 10.12 -19.22
N THR A 146 -5.11 8.96 -19.85
CA THR A 146 -4.18 7.82 -19.73
C THR A 146 -2.80 8.15 -20.30
N LYS A 147 -2.72 8.95 -21.37
CA LYS A 147 -1.41 9.36 -21.92
C LYS A 147 -0.66 10.29 -20.97
N SER A 148 -1.37 11.09 -20.19
CA SER A 148 -0.79 11.98 -19.18
C SER A 148 -0.42 11.19 -17.91
N ALA A 149 -1.22 10.19 -17.53
CA ALA A 149 -0.96 9.34 -16.38
C ALA A 149 0.42 8.63 -16.43
N LYS A 150 0.90 8.27 -17.63
CA LYS A 150 2.22 7.64 -17.82
C LYS A 150 3.40 8.44 -17.32
N GLU A 151 3.28 9.76 -17.26
CA GLU A 151 4.34 10.63 -16.76
C GLU A 151 4.47 10.56 -15.24
N TYR A 152 3.42 10.08 -14.56
CA TYR A 152 3.34 10.03 -13.10
C TYR A 152 3.53 8.62 -12.53
N PHE A 153 3.22 7.58 -13.30
CA PHE A 153 3.49 6.19 -12.90
C PHE A 153 4.87 5.76 -13.38
N SER A 154 5.89 5.96 -12.55
CA SER A 154 7.26 5.50 -12.85
C SER A 154 7.36 3.97 -12.82
N LYS A 155 8.30 3.39 -13.58
CA LYS A 155 8.63 1.95 -13.52
C LYS A 155 8.92 1.48 -12.09
N ARG A 156 9.62 2.33 -11.32
CA ARG A 156 9.94 2.06 -9.92
C ARG A 156 8.67 1.97 -9.08
N PHE A 157 7.75 2.92 -9.23
CA PHE A 157 6.48 2.92 -8.52
C PHE A 157 5.68 1.64 -8.78
N MET A 158 5.55 1.25 -10.05
CA MET A 158 4.81 0.04 -10.42
C MET A 158 5.38 -1.21 -9.78
N LEU A 159 6.70 -1.40 -9.84
CA LEU A 159 7.35 -2.56 -9.23
C LEU A 159 7.15 -2.58 -7.71
N GLN A 160 7.18 -1.41 -7.06
CA GLN A 160 6.91 -1.31 -5.63
C GLN A 160 5.44 -1.61 -5.30
N LEU A 161 4.50 -1.11 -6.09
CA LEU A 161 3.08 -1.44 -5.95
C LEU A 161 2.83 -2.94 -6.14
N LEU A 162 3.52 -3.56 -7.09
CA LEU A 162 3.47 -5.01 -7.32
C LEU A 162 4.07 -5.82 -6.16
N ASN A 163 5.00 -5.26 -5.38
CA ASN A 163 5.47 -5.91 -4.16
C ASN A 163 4.36 -6.00 -3.10
N LEU A 164 3.45 -5.02 -3.04
CA LEU A 164 2.41 -4.96 -2.02
C LEU A 164 1.36 -6.08 -2.15
N PHE A 165 1.35 -6.82 -3.26
CA PHE A 165 0.49 -8.02 -3.44
C PHE A 165 0.88 -9.16 -2.50
N ASP A 166 2.14 -9.17 -2.07
CA ASP A 166 2.65 -10.13 -1.10
C ASP A 166 2.26 -9.74 0.34
N SER A 167 1.41 -8.71 0.54
CA SER A 167 0.97 -8.29 1.87
C SER A 167 0.13 -9.38 2.55
N GLU A 168 0.48 -9.68 3.80
CA GLU A 168 -0.24 -10.60 4.68
C GLU A 168 -1.56 -10.01 5.20
N ASP A 169 -1.76 -8.69 5.10
CA ASP A 169 -2.98 -8.03 5.53
C ASP A 169 -4.13 -8.24 4.52
N PRO A 170 -5.23 -8.93 4.90
CA PRO A 170 -6.36 -9.16 4.00
C PRO A 170 -7.02 -7.87 3.52
N ARG A 171 -7.00 -6.81 4.32
CA ARG A 171 -7.61 -5.51 3.99
C ARG A 171 -6.83 -4.82 2.87
N GLU A 172 -5.50 -4.88 2.94
CA GLU A 172 -4.62 -4.35 1.89
C GLU A 172 -4.81 -5.14 0.59
N ARG A 173 -4.89 -6.47 0.67
CA ARG A 173 -5.16 -7.34 -0.48
C ARG A 173 -6.51 -7.06 -1.14
N ASP A 174 -7.54 -6.70 -0.38
CA ASP A 174 -8.84 -6.36 -0.96
C ASP A 174 -8.82 -5.06 -1.76
N TYR A 175 -8.05 -4.06 -1.33
CA TYR A 175 -7.77 -2.86 -2.14
C TYR A 175 -6.95 -3.22 -3.39
N LEU A 176 -5.96 -4.09 -3.27
CA LEU A 176 -5.04 -4.48 -4.34
C LEU A 176 -5.54 -5.63 -5.22
N LYS A 177 -6.76 -6.15 -5.07
CA LYS A 177 -7.07 -7.51 -5.55
C LYS A 177 -6.81 -7.77 -7.03
N VAL A 178 -5.73 -8.51 -7.34
CA VAL A 178 -5.61 -9.38 -8.51
C VAL A 178 -5.99 -10.78 -8.06
N GLY A 179 -6.84 -11.44 -8.85
CA GLY A 179 -7.31 -12.78 -8.59
C GLY A 179 -6.20 -13.81 -8.69
N ARG A 180 -5.34 -13.93 -7.67
CA ARG A 180 -4.56 -15.13 -7.43
C ARG A 180 -5.31 -15.97 -6.39
N GLY A 181 -5.69 -17.18 -6.83
CA GLY A 181 -6.50 -18.19 -6.15
C GLY A 181 -6.74 -18.04 -4.65
N SER A 182 -7.94 -17.57 -4.27
CA SER A 182 -8.59 -18.03 -3.05
C SER A 182 -9.68 -19.01 -3.43
N SER A 183 -9.60 -20.21 -2.86
CA SER A 183 -10.51 -21.34 -2.92
C SER A 183 -11.89 -21.06 -2.28
N ALA A 184 -12.58 -19.99 -2.69
CA ALA A 184 -13.94 -19.68 -2.24
C ALA A 184 -14.90 -19.50 -3.42
N SER A 185 -16.05 -20.17 -3.32
CA SER A 185 -16.94 -20.56 -4.43
C SER A 185 -17.55 -19.41 -5.26
N PRO A 186 -17.87 -19.63 -6.55
CA PRO A 186 -18.17 -18.55 -7.52
C PRO A 186 -19.60 -17.96 -7.51
N LYS A 187 -20.32 -17.96 -6.38
CA LYS A 187 -21.77 -17.65 -6.40
C LYS A 187 -22.21 -16.27 -5.88
N HIS A 188 -21.31 -15.35 -5.57
CA HIS A 188 -21.74 -14.03 -5.05
C HIS A 188 -20.78 -12.86 -5.37
N ARG A 189 -19.87 -13.00 -6.34
CA ARG A 189 -19.09 -11.85 -6.81
C ARG A 189 -19.98 -10.98 -7.70
N CYS A 190 -20.66 -10.01 -7.09
CA CYS A 190 -21.52 -9.05 -7.76
C CYS A 190 -20.77 -8.40 -8.94
N ARG A 191 -21.47 -8.27 -10.08
CA ARG A 191 -20.99 -7.54 -11.27
C ARG A 191 -20.59 -6.12 -10.86
N THR A 192 -19.44 -5.67 -11.34
CA THR A 192 -18.84 -4.32 -11.17
C THR A 192 -17.98 -4.10 -9.91
N VAL A 193 -17.03 -5.00 -9.62
CA VAL A 193 -15.89 -4.64 -8.73
C VAL A 193 -14.61 -4.64 -9.55
N GLN A 194 -14.26 -3.47 -10.10
CA GLN A 194 -12.95 -3.22 -10.71
C GLN A 194 -11.98 -2.85 -9.56
N SER A 195 -11.12 -3.79 -9.20
CA SER A 195 -10.06 -3.61 -8.20
C SER A 195 -9.08 -2.50 -8.61
N LEU A 196 -8.44 -1.82 -7.64
CA LEU A 196 -7.37 -0.85 -7.90
C LEU A 196 -6.34 -1.44 -8.86
N THR A 197 -5.99 -2.70 -8.67
CA THR A 197 -5.00 -3.35 -9.51
C THR A 197 -5.48 -3.61 -10.91
N PHE A 198 -6.74 -4.04 -11.09
CA PHE A 198 -7.25 -4.20 -12.45
C PHE A 198 -7.21 -2.86 -13.19
N ASN A 199 -7.53 -1.76 -12.51
CA ASN A 199 -7.49 -0.43 -13.11
C ASN A 199 -6.07 0.08 -13.32
N VAL A 200 -5.15 -0.14 -12.38
CA VAL A 200 -3.73 0.18 -12.56
C VAL A 200 -3.14 -0.67 -13.68
N LEU A 201 -3.32 -1.99 -13.70
CA LEU A 201 -2.83 -2.86 -14.79
C LEU A 201 -3.45 -2.48 -16.14
N LYS A 202 -4.73 -2.12 -16.17
CA LYS A 202 -5.38 -1.62 -17.38
C LYS A 202 -4.76 -0.30 -17.83
N LEU A 203 -4.55 0.66 -16.93
CA LEU A 203 -3.82 1.89 -17.23
C LEU A 203 -2.41 1.60 -17.73
N LEU A 204 -1.67 0.70 -17.09
CA LEU A 204 -0.32 0.31 -17.50
C LEU A 204 -0.30 -0.32 -18.89
N MET A 205 -1.23 -1.23 -19.17
CA MET A 205 -1.35 -1.88 -20.47
C MET A 205 -1.81 -0.91 -21.58
N GLU A 206 -2.69 0.04 -21.26
CA GLU A 206 -3.14 1.10 -22.18
C GLU A 206 -2.06 2.17 -22.41
N MET A 207 -1.16 2.38 -21.45
CA MET A 207 -0.12 3.40 -21.49
C MET A 207 1.17 2.92 -22.16
N ASP A 208 1.64 1.71 -21.84
CA ASP A 208 2.87 1.13 -22.37
C ASP A 208 2.89 -0.40 -22.18
N SER A 209 2.60 -1.13 -23.26
CA SER A 209 2.60 -2.60 -23.25
C SER A 209 3.99 -3.19 -22.95
N GLN A 210 5.07 -2.54 -23.40
CA GLN A 210 6.43 -3.03 -23.15
C GLN A 210 6.82 -2.89 -21.68
N LEU A 211 6.38 -1.81 -21.04
CA LEU A 211 6.60 -1.59 -19.62
C LEU A 211 5.81 -2.57 -18.76
N PHE A 212 4.57 -2.89 -19.17
CA PHE A 212 3.78 -3.96 -18.58
C PHE A 212 4.48 -5.32 -18.69
N ASP A 213 4.95 -5.68 -19.89
CA ASP A 213 5.66 -6.94 -20.14
C ASP A 213 6.95 -7.04 -19.31
N GLN A 214 7.72 -5.95 -19.22
CA GLN A 214 8.93 -5.89 -18.40
C GLN A 214 8.64 -6.06 -16.91
N CYS A 215 7.57 -5.43 -16.40
CA CYS A 215 7.20 -5.57 -14.99
C CYS A 215 6.69 -6.99 -14.71
N SER A 216 5.91 -7.58 -15.61
CA SER A 216 5.45 -8.96 -15.51
C SER A 216 6.63 -9.94 -15.49
N ALA A 217 7.57 -9.81 -16.42
CA ALA A 217 8.74 -10.68 -16.49
C ALA A 217 9.62 -10.60 -15.23
N GLN A 218 9.78 -9.41 -14.64
CA GLN A 218 10.53 -9.24 -13.39
C GLN A 218 9.84 -9.87 -12.18
N LEU A 219 8.50 -9.86 -12.14
CA LEU A 219 7.76 -10.57 -11.10
C LEU A 219 7.91 -12.09 -11.26
N ASP A 220 7.73 -12.61 -12.47
CA ASP A 220 7.85 -14.05 -12.74
C ASP A 220 9.26 -14.58 -12.39
N GLU A 221 10.31 -13.83 -12.74
CA GLU A 221 11.67 -14.15 -12.32
C GLU A 221 11.85 -14.16 -10.80
N ARG A 222 11.22 -13.23 -10.08
CA ARG A 222 11.32 -13.15 -8.62
C ARG A 222 10.58 -14.31 -7.97
N GLU A 223 9.39 -14.64 -8.46
CA GLU A 223 8.61 -15.81 -8.02
C GLU A 223 9.45 -17.09 -8.23
N GLY A 224 10.08 -17.25 -9.39
CA GLY A 224 11.00 -18.37 -9.66
C GLY A 224 12.20 -18.43 -8.70
N LYS A 225 12.83 -17.28 -8.41
CA LYS A 225 13.95 -17.19 -7.45
C LYS A 225 13.52 -17.52 -6.02
N GLN A 226 12.33 -17.08 -5.60
CA GLN A 226 11.76 -17.38 -4.28
C GLN A 226 11.39 -18.86 -4.14
N GLN A 227 10.80 -19.47 -5.18
CA GLN A 227 10.53 -20.90 -5.22
C GLN A 227 11.81 -21.73 -5.17
N HIS A 228 12.82 -21.39 -5.96
CA HIS A 228 14.11 -22.08 -5.96
C HIS A 228 14.80 -22.01 -4.59
N THR A 229 14.88 -20.82 -3.99
CA THR A 229 15.46 -20.65 -2.63
C THR A 229 14.64 -21.36 -1.54
N PHE A 230 13.32 -21.48 -1.70
CA PHE A 230 12.48 -22.27 -0.81
C PHE A 230 12.74 -23.78 -0.96
N GLU A 231 12.84 -24.27 -2.19
CA GLU A 231 13.12 -25.68 -2.48
C GLU A 231 14.52 -26.10 -2.00
N GLU A 232 15.52 -25.25 -2.18
CA GLU A 232 16.86 -25.48 -1.64
C GLU A 232 16.88 -25.54 -0.11
N ARG A 233 16.17 -24.63 0.56
CA ARG A 233 16.00 -24.65 2.02
C ARG A 233 15.29 -25.93 2.47
N ARG A 234 14.22 -26.32 1.78
CA ARG A 234 13.47 -27.55 2.06
C ARG A 234 14.33 -28.80 1.88
N ARG A 235 15.18 -28.83 0.86
CA ARG A 235 16.13 -29.92 0.61
C ARG A 235 17.17 -30.02 1.73
N LYS A 236 17.77 -28.89 2.13
CA LYS A 236 18.72 -28.83 3.24
C LYS A 236 18.07 -29.25 4.56
N TRP A 237 16.83 -28.82 4.81
CA TRP A 237 16.07 -29.21 6.01
C TRP A 237 15.81 -30.71 6.08
N ARG A 238 15.36 -31.34 4.98
CA ARG A 238 15.19 -32.81 4.92
C ARG A 238 16.48 -33.58 5.18
N GLN A 239 17.62 -33.07 4.71
CA GLN A 239 18.92 -33.69 4.99
C GLN A 239 19.29 -33.60 6.47
N LEU A 240 18.99 -32.47 7.12
CA LEU A 240 19.20 -32.30 8.56
C LEU A 240 18.25 -33.18 9.40
N GLU A 241 16.97 -33.28 9.03
CA GLU A 241 16.01 -34.18 9.69
C GLU A 241 16.42 -35.66 9.55
N ALA A 242 16.85 -36.07 8.36
CA ALA A 242 17.35 -37.42 8.11
C ALA A 242 18.64 -37.72 8.91
N ALA A 243 19.55 -36.75 9.02
CA ALA A 243 20.77 -36.90 9.82
C ALA A 243 20.47 -36.92 11.33
N ALA A 244 19.45 -36.18 11.79
CA ALA A 244 19.03 -36.15 13.18
C ALA A 244 18.22 -37.39 13.62
N SER A 245 17.59 -38.11 12.67
CA SER A 245 16.79 -39.31 12.95
C SER A 245 17.63 -40.61 13.02
N VAL A 246 18.95 -40.54 12.81
CA VAL A 246 19.88 -41.70 12.79
C VAL A 246 20.73 -41.78 14.08
N GLN A 247 20.39 -40.99 15.11
CA GLN A 247 20.91 -41.11 16.48
C GLN A 247 19.84 -41.67 17.42
#